data_AF-A0A0F9PTG2-F1
#
_entry.id   AF-A0A0F9PTG2-F1
#
_cell.length_a   1.000
_cell.length_b   1.000
_cell.length_c   1.000
_cell.angle_alpha   90.00
_cell.angle_beta   90.00
_cell.angle_gamma   90.00
#
_symmetry.space_group_name_H-M   'P 1'
#
loop_
_entity.id
_entity.type
_entity.pdbx_description
1 polymer ?
#
loop_
_entity_poly.entity_id
_entity_poly.type
_entity_poly.pdbx_seq_one_letter_code
_entity_poly.pdbx_strand_id
1 'polypeptide(L)'
;MSAKILGFVRTADFDLGRIDIRRRRIYENIISLPNTGVAVLEGSAFDELVVLSRRALRLTRRSDLPIRETLMEFADASITDRVLDRIAIKLAGGYSLLKRGRPIRHIQKLTKQLWAPLEILELRFGYVDRKNRLRLDMTAIVVAGELVGREILQALPSRFVTTTFAHALGWPRFGRPRHNSLVRTWFCGLLMQHERRGTQIAEFRCLPHQQKYNRKLKKQREEPCLMGYRQQCATCPIGYSRCVRGTHRYTWIVRACPRCHVDRAMFDPEDVNARYCIACKVKKARKLWLKERQSM
;
A
#
# COMPACT_ATOMS: atom_id res chain seq x y z
N MET A 1 20.80 0.69 -22.88
CA MET A 1 19.78 1.34 -22.02
C MET A 1 19.97 1.17 -20.49
N SER A 2 21.09 0.60 -19.99
CA SER A 2 21.24 0.28 -18.55
C SER A 2 21.79 1.42 -17.66
N ALA A 3 22.53 2.40 -18.22
CA ALA A 3 23.25 3.40 -17.42
C ALA A 3 22.38 4.55 -16.85
N LYS A 4 21.34 5.01 -17.56
CA LYS A 4 20.47 6.13 -17.10
C LYS A 4 19.64 5.80 -15.86
N ILE A 5 19.44 4.52 -15.55
CA ILE A 5 18.60 4.06 -14.43
C ILE A 5 19.40 4.03 -13.12
N LEU A 6 20.70 3.75 -13.18
CA LEU A 6 21.57 3.73 -11.99
C LEU A 6 21.75 5.13 -11.37
N GLY A 7 21.65 6.20 -12.18
CA GLY A 7 21.69 7.58 -11.68
C GLY A 7 20.48 7.99 -10.84
N PHE A 8 19.29 7.47 -11.16
CA PHE A 8 18.05 7.82 -10.45
C PHE A 8 17.90 7.10 -9.10
N VAL A 9 18.41 5.86 -9.02
CA VAL A 9 18.20 4.94 -7.90
C VAL A 9 19.06 5.26 -6.66
N ARG A 10 20.10 6.10 -6.79
CA ARG A 10 20.99 6.47 -5.68
C ARG A 10 20.64 7.79 -5.01
N THR A 11 19.49 8.39 -5.30
CA THR A 11 19.06 9.57 -4.55
C THR A 11 18.67 9.14 -3.13
N ALA A 12 19.12 9.88 -2.12
CA ALA A 12 18.82 9.60 -0.70
C ALA A 12 17.31 9.53 -0.40
N ASP A 13 16.49 10.01 -1.34
CA ASP A 13 15.04 10.05 -1.32
C ASP A 13 14.40 8.66 -1.55
N PHE A 14 15.17 7.64 -1.93
CA PHE A 14 14.69 6.28 -2.21
C PHE A 14 15.09 5.26 -1.12
N ASP A 15 15.62 5.70 0.02
CA ASP A 15 15.83 4.82 1.18
C ASP A 15 14.49 4.48 1.85
N LEU A 16 13.85 3.41 1.38
CA LEU A 16 12.54 2.97 1.85
C LEU A 16 12.52 2.55 3.31
N GLY A 17 13.66 2.09 3.84
CA GLY A 17 13.79 1.79 5.27
C GLY A 17 13.65 3.05 6.11
N ARG A 18 14.33 4.13 5.72
CA ARG A 18 14.20 5.43 6.40
C ARG A 18 12.80 6.03 6.23
N ILE A 19 12.18 5.88 5.06
CA ILE A 19 10.82 6.36 4.83
C ILE A 19 9.83 5.62 5.72
N ASP A 20 9.91 4.29 5.83
CA ASP A 20 9.01 3.51 6.70
C ASP A 20 9.18 3.89 8.18
N ILE A 21 10.41 4.11 8.65
CA ILE A 21 10.67 4.59 10.02
C ILE A 21 10.04 5.99 10.23
N ARG A 22 10.19 6.91 9.28
CA ARG A 22 9.56 8.24 9.37
C ARG A 22 8.03 8.14 9.34
N ARG A 23 7.45 7.33 8.45
CA ARG A 23 6.01 7.08 8.36
C ARG A 23 5.45 6.65 9.71
N ARG A 24 6.06 5.65 10.37
CA ARG A 24 5.63 5.18 11.69
C ARG A 24 5.70 6.28 12.74
N ARG A 25 6.83 7.00 12.82
CA ARG A 25 6.97 8.12 13.76
C ARG A 25 5.89 9.18 13.56
N ILE A 26 5.62 9.56 12.31
CA ILE A 26 4.58 10.55 12.00
C ILE A 26 3.22 10.01 12.44
N TYR A 27 2.89 8.77 12.07
CA TYR A 27 1.63 8.13 12.45
C TYR A 27 1.43 8.09 13.98
N GLU A 28 2.45 7.66 14.73
CA GLU A 28 2.45 7.60 16.20
C GLU A 28 2.29 8.99 16.85
N ASN A 29 2.86 10.04 16.25
CA ASN A 29 2.69 11.41 16.75
C ASN A 29 1.31 11.99 16.43
N ILE A 30 0.72 11.64 15.28
CA ILE A 30 -0.61 12.14 14.92
C ILE A 30 -1.69 11.42 15.74
N ILE A 31 -1.60 10.10 15.93
CA ILE A 31 -2.60 9.36 16.71
C ILE A 31 -2.59 9.75 18.20
N SER A 32 -1.48 10.31 18.72
CA SER A 32 -1.42 10.85 20.07
C SER A 32 -2.14 12.19 20.25
N LEU A 33 -2.69 12.79 19.19
CA LEU A 33 -3.50 14.00 19.31
C LEU A 33 -4.73 13.74 20.20
N PRO A 34 -4.99 14.57 21.22
CA PRO A 34 -6.25 14.57 21.92
C PRO A 34 -7.40 14.75 20.90
N ASN A 35 -8.48 13.98 21.02
CA ASN A 35 -9.68 14.08 20.18
C ASN A 35 -9.60 13.53 18.74
N THR A 36 -8.61 12.68 18.40
CA THR A 36 -8.58 12.00 17.08
C THR A 36 -9.80 11.11 16.77
N GLY A 37 -10.58 10.72 17.79
CA GLY A 37 -11.68 9.77 17.63
C GLY A 37 -12.92 10.27 16.87
N VAL A 38 -13.11 11.60 16.74
CA VAL A 38 -14.31 12.18 16.08
C VAL A 38 -13.99 13.46 15.28
N ALA A 39 -12.74 13.95 15.32
CA ALA A 39 -12.41 15.25 14.74
C ALA A 39 -12.37 15.22 13.20
N VAL A 40 -12.95 16.26 12.61
CA VAL A 40 -12.69 16.68 11.22
C VAL A 40 -11.43 17.55 11.22
N LEU A 41 -10.60 17.44 10.19
CA LEU A 41 -9.36 18.20 10.06
C LEU A 41 -9.62 19.67 9.67
N GLU A 42 -10.06 20.48 10.64
CA GLU A 42 -10.37 21.91 10.47
C GLU A 42 -9.75 22.78 11.57
N GLY A 43 -9.64 24.09 11.30
CA GLY A 43 -9.25 25.11 12.28
C GLY A 43 -7.96 24.81 13.07
N SER A 44 -8.04 24.87 14.39
CA SER A 44 -6.90 24.65 15.29
C SER A 44 -6.33 23.22 15.22
N ALA A 45 -7.16 22.22 14.96
CA ALA A 45 -6.71 20.83 14.81
C ALA A 45 -5.81 20.66 13.57
N PHE A 46 -6.12 21.36 12.48
CA PHE A 46 -5.29 21.37 11.29
C PHE A 46 -3.93 22.05 11.55
N ASP A 47 -3.93 23.18 12.27
CA ASP A 47 -2.70 23.88 12.63
C ASP A 47 -1.81 23.05 13.56
N GLU A 48 -2.40 22.35 14.53
CA GLU A 48 -1.67 21.43 15.41
C GLU A 48 -1.06 20.27 14.63
N LEU A 49 -1.79 19.70 13.67
CA LEU A 49 -1.29 18.65 12.77
C LEU A 49 -0.07 19.12 11.98
N VAL A 50 -0.05 20.36 11.48
CA VAL A 50 1.12 20.94 10.79
C VAL A 50 2.34 20.99 11.73
N VAL A 51 2.14 21.49 12.96
CA VAL A 51 3.22 21.60 13.96
C VAL A 51 3.77 20.22 14.36
N LEU A 52 2.91 19.24 14.60
CA LEU A 52 3.31 17.88 14.93
C LEU A 52 4.04 17.21 13.77
N SER A 53 3.53 17.36 12.55
CA SER A 53 4.16 16.86 11.34
C SER A 53 5.58 17.42 11.17
N ARG A 54 5.76 18.73 11.36
CA ARG A 54 7.09 19.37 11.33
C ARG A 54 8.01 18.78 12.40
N ARG A 55 7.54 18.65 13.64
CA ARG A 55 8.34 18.09 14.76
C ARG A 55 8.74 16.65 14.50
N ALA A 56 7.81 15.79 14.07
CA ALA A 56 8.05 14.39 13.75
C ALA A 56 9.09 14.23 12.63
N LEU A 57 9.04 15.11 11.62
CA LEU A 57 10.00 15.16 10.51
C LEU A 57 11.33 15.86 10.87
N ARG A 58 11.44 16.50 12.05
CA ARG A 58 12.59 17.33 12.45
C ARG A 58 12.90 18.42 11.41
N LEU A 59 11.86 19.09 10.93
CA LEU A 59 11.97 20.19 9.98
C LEU A 59 11.94 21.55 10.70
N THR A 60 12.47 22.58 10.04
CA THR A 60 12.48 23.96 10.54
C THR A 60 11.14 24.65 10.26
N ARG A 61 10.81 25.74 10.99
CA ARG A 61 9.54 26.48 10.86
C ARG A 61 9.21 26.96 9.44
N ARG A 62 10.21 27.23 8.61
CA ARG A 62 10.02 27.55 7.17
C ARG A 62 9.28 26.47 6.37
N SER A 63 9.16 25.25 6.93
CA SER A 63 8.46 24.13 6.29
C SER A 63 6.97 24.08 6.65
N ASP A 64 6.49 24.92 7.56
CA ASP A 64 5.09 24.90 8.02
C ASP A 64 4.12 25.20 6.86
N LEU A 65 4.42 26.19 6.01
CA LEU A 65 3.60 26.51 4.84
C LEU A 65 3.56 25.36 3.80
N PRO A 66 4.70 24.79 3.34
CA PRO A 66 4.70 23.61 2.49
C PRO A 66 3.97 22.39 3.05
N ILE A 67 4.06 22.17 4.37
CA ILE A 67 3.33 21.11 5.06
C ILE A 67 1.83 21.42 5.03
N ARG A 68 1.43 22.65 5.37
CA ARG A 68 0.03 23.10 5.30
C ARG A 68 -0.56 22.86 3.91
N GLU A 69 0.08 23.37 2.86
CA GLU A 69 -0.35 23.17 1.46
C GLU A 69 -0.43 21.69 1.07
N THR A 70 0.49 20.86 1.55
CA THR A 70 0.48 19.41 1.33
C THR A 70 -0.73 18.73 1.97
N LEU A 71 -1.10 19.18 3.17
CA LEU A 71 -2.19 18.61 3.96
C LEU A 71 -3.57 19.11 3.56
N MET A 72 -3.66 20.18 2.76
CA MET A 72 -4.95 20.71 2.27
C MET A 72 -5.79 19.67 1.51
N GLU A 73 -5.18 18.63 0.93
CA GLU A 73 -5.94 17.54 0.30
C GLU A 73 -6.73 16.66 1.29
N PHE A 74 -6.47 16.81 2.59
CA PHE A 74 -7.16 16.14 3.68
C PHE A 74 -8.00 17.12 4.53
N ALA A 75 -8.11 18.39 4.10
CA ALA A 75 -9.05 19.31 4.72
C ALA A 75 -10.46 18.69 4.68
N ASP A 76 -11.21 18.88 5.76
CA ASP A 76 -12.58 18.39 5.94
C ASP A 76 -12.71 16.85 5.95
N ALA A 77 -11.59 16.11 5.91
CA ALA A 77 -11.61 14.66 5.99
C ALA A 77 -11.78 14.20 7.44
N SER A 78 -12.63 13.19 7.66
CA SER A 78 -12.73 12.52 8.96
C SER A 78 -11.42 11.80 9.29
N ILE A 79 -10.90 12.00 10.50
CA ILE A 79 -9.68 11.35 10.95
C ILE A 79 -9.95 9.85 11.15
N THR A 80 -9.50 9.06 10.18
CA THR A 80 -9.54 7.59 10.22
C THR A 80 -8.13 7.04 10.12
N ASP A 81 -7.89 5.80 10.55
CA ASP A 81 -6.61 5.10 10.36
C ASP A 81 -6.12 5.19 8.90
N ARG A 82 -7.05 5.20 7.94
CA ARG A 82 -6.75 5.40 6.52
C ARG A 82 -6.16 6.76 6.21
N VAL A 83 -6.82 7.81 6.69
CA VAL A 83 -6.39 9.21 6.45
C VAL A 83 -5.06 9.46 7.14
N LEU A 84 -4.91 9.00 8.38
CA LEU A 84 -3.66 9.10 9.14
C LEU A 84 -2.49 8.40 8.44
N ASP A 85 -2.71 7.17 7.94
CA ASP A 85 -1.69 6.43 7.20
C ASP A 85 -1.31 7.13 5.89
N ARG A 86 -2.28 7.69 5.16
CA ARG A 86 -2.02 8.45 3.93
C ARG A 86 -1.23 9.72 4.20
N ILE A 87 -1.59 10.48 5.24
CA ILE A 87 -0.85 11.66 5.70
C ILE A 87 0.59 11.26 6.05
N ALA A 88 0.77 10.20 6.85
CA ALA A 88 2.08 9.72 7.27
C ALA A 88 2.96 9.30 6.10
N ILE A 89 2.43 8.55 5.11
CA ILE A 89 3.16 8.18 3.90
C ILE A 89 3.57 9.42 3.11
N LYS A 90 2.62 10.34 2.87
CA LYS A 90 2.84 11.53 2.06
C LYS A 90 3.94 12.40 2.64
N LEU A 91 3.87 12.69 3.94
CA LEU A 91 4.87 13.48 4.65
C LEU A 91 6.24 12.77 4.71
N ALA A 92 6.26 11.45 4.98
CA ALA A 92 7.51 10.70 5.09
C ALA A 92 8.25 10.57 3.74
N GLY A 93 7.51 10.27 2.67
CA GLY A 93 8.06 10.07 1.33
C GLY A 93 8.34 11.36 0.56
N GLY A 94 7.68 12.47 0.92
CA GLY A 94 7.97 13.80 0.38
C GLY A 94 8.88 14.65 1.27
N TYR A 95 9.52 14.04 2.28
CA TYR A 95 10.42 14.73 3.23
C TYR A 95 11.42 15.68 2.54
N SER A 96 12.05 15.25 1.45
CA SER A 96 13.06 16.05 0.75
C SER A 96 12.48 17.24 -0.01
N LEU A 97 11.22 17.17 -0.46
CA LEU A 97 10.50 18.32 -1.02
C LEU A 97 10.20 19.32 0.10
N LEU A 98 9.61 18.85 1.20
CA LEU A 98 9.25 19.68 2.34
C LEU A 98 10.47 20.36 2.96
N LYS A 99 11.60 19.66 3.09
CA LYS A 99 12.88 20.21 3.58
C LYS A 99 13.40 21.37 2.73
N ARG A 100 13.14 21.33 1.42
CA ARG A 100 13.48 22.38 0.44
C ARG A 100 12.43 23.48 0.34
N GLY A 101 11.42 23.47 1.21
CA GLY A 101 10.34 24.45 1.18
C GLY A 101 9.34 24.23 0.04
N ARG A 102 9.24 23.01 -0.50
CA ARG A 102 8.33 22.68 -1.60
C ARG A 102 7.18 21.79 -1.12
N PRO A 103 5.91 22.15 -1.39
CA PRO A 103 4.75 21.32 -1.06
C PRO A 103 4.69 20.09 -1.97
N ILE A 104 3.98 19.05 -1.51
CA ILE A 104 3.68 17.85 -2.30
C ILE A 104 2.31 18.03 -2.95
N ARG A 105 2.30 18.44 -4.21
CA ARG A 105 1.07 18.76 -4.94
C ARG A 105 0.36 17.51 -5.44
N HIS A 106 -0.98 17.57 -5.49
CA HIS A 106 -1.77 16.55 -6.15
C HIS A 106 -1.60 16.65 -7.67
N ILE A 107 -0.88 15.69 -8.26
CA ILE A 107 -0.68 15.63 -9.72
C ILE A 107 -1.74 14.72 -10.33
N GLN A 108 -2.70 15.29 -11.03
CA GLN A 108 -3.78 14.53 -11.68
C GLN A 108 -3.25 13.65 -12.83
N LYS A 109 -2.42 14.22 -13.72
CA LYS A 109 -1.93 13.57 -14.94
C LYS A 109 -0.41 13.58 -14.98
N LEU A 110 0.20 12.44 -15.34
CA LEU A 110 1.63 12.40 -15.61
C LEU A 110 1.93 12.97 -16.99
N THR A 111 2.83 13.95 -17.04
CA THR A 111 3.31 14.56 -18.30
C THR A 111 4.49 13.78 -18.90
N LYS A 112 5.24 13.07 -18.07
CA LYS A 112 6.40 12.25 -18.47
C LYS A 112 6.40 10.93 -17.72
N GLN A 113 7.07 9.95 -18.30
CA GLN A 113 7.31 8.69 -17.61
C GLN A 113 8.26 8.92 -16.42
N LEU A 114 7.98 8.28 -15.28
CA LEU A 114 8.75 8.48 -14.05
C LEU A 114 8.95 7.15 -13.32
N TRP A 115 10.18 6.84 -12.96
CA TRP A 115 10.45 5.76 -12.00
C TRP A 115 10.11 6.22 -10.59
N ALA A 116 9.28 5.45 -9.90
CA ALA A 116 8.89 5.71 -8.53
C ALA A 116 9.01 4.43 -7.68
N PRO A 117 9.38 4.55 -6.39
CA PRO A 117 9.28 3.43 -5.49
C PRO A 117 7.83 3.22 -5.08
N LEU A 118 7.43 1.97 -4.98
CA LEU A 118 6.06 1.53 -4.76
C LEU A 118 6.01 0.51 -3.63
N GLU A 119 4.91 0.54 -2.88
CA GLU A 119 4.53 -0.51 -1.93
C GLU A 119 3.20 -1.11 -2.36
N ILE A 120 3.11 -2.43 -2.38
CA ILE A 120 1.85 -3.13 -2.62
C ILE A 120 0.95 -2.95 -1.39
N LEU A 121 -0.08 -2.12 -1.48
CA LEU A 121 -1.08 -1.99 -0.42
C LEU A 121 -2.00 -3.20 -0.39
N GLU A 122 -2.35 -3.72 -1.56
CA GLU A 122 -3.33 -4.79 -1.67
C GLU A 122 -3.24 -5.58 -2.97
N LEU A 123 -3.54 -6.88 -2.90
CA LEU A 123 -3.79 -7.75 -4.05
C LEU A 123 -5.09 -8.52 -3.82
N ARG A 124 -6.11 -8.27 -4.65
CA ARG A 124 -7.41 -8.97 -4.59
C ARG A 124 -7.63 -9.82 -5.84
N PHE A 125 -8.53 -10.79 -5.74
CA PHE A 125 -9.11 -11.39 -6.92
C PHE A 125 -10.01 -10.37 -7.60
N GLY A 126 -9.69 -10.02 -8.85
CA GLY A 126 -10.51 -9.15 -9.67
C GLY A 126 -11.53 -9.95 -10.47
N TYR A 127 -11.41 -9.90 -11.79
CA TYR A 127 -12.31 -10.57 -12.71
C TYR A 127 -11.65 -11.72 -13.46
N VAL A 128 -12.48 -12.51 -14.15
CA VAL A 128 -12.04 -13.54 -15.10
C VAL A 128 -12.23 -12.96 -16.49
N ASP A 129 -11.16 -12.89 -17.29
CA ASP A 129 -11.25 -12.32 -18.63
C ASP A 129 -11.97 -13.25 -19.61
N ARG A 130 -12.29 -12.74 -20.81
CA ARG A 130 -12.99 -13.52 -21.86
C ARG A 130 -12.23 -14.78 -22.30
N LYS A 131 -10.92 -14.85 -22.04
CA LYS A 131 -10.07 -16.01 -22.30
C LYS A 131 -10.00 -16.96 -21.09
N ASN A 132 -10.94 -16.82 -20.15
CA ASN A 132 -11.03 -17.59 -18.91
C ASN A 132 -9.75 -17.51 -18.04
N ARG A 133 -9.03 -16.39 -18.10
CA ARG A 133 -7.84 -16.15 -17.27
C ARG A 133 -8.18 -15.27 -16.10
N LEU A 134 -7.70 -15.65 -14.92
CA LEU A 134 -7.91 -14.87 -13.71
C LEU A 134 -7.03 -13.62 -13.71
N ARG A 135 -7.65 -12.48 -13.41
CA ARG A 135 -6.97 -11.21 -13.14
C ARG A 135 -6.97 -10.93 -11.65
N LEU A 136 -5.85 -10.43 -11.16
CA LEU A 136 -5.70 -9.91 -9.82
C LEU A 136 -5.67 -8.40 -9.89
N ASP A 137 -6.46 -7.75 -9.06
CA ASP A 137 -6.44 -6.31 -8.92
C ASP A 137 -5.39 -5.95 -7.87
N MET A 138 -4.33 -5.28 -8.31
CA MET A 138 -3.25 -4.78 -7.46
C MET A 138 -3.48 -3.30 -7.19
N THR A 139 -3.45 -2.93 -5.91
CA THR A 139 -3.35 -1.54 -5.45
C THR A 139 -1.95 -1.32 -4.91
N ALA A 140 -1.19 -0.42 -5.53
CA ALA A 140 0.13 0.00 -5.09
C ALA A 140 0.13 1.48 -4.75
N ILE A 141 0.93 1.91 -3.78
CA ILE A 141 1.10 3.32 -3.44
C ILE A 141 2.51 3.78 -3.76
N VAL A 142 2.64 4.99 -4.30
CA VAL A 142 3.95 5.63 -4.46
C VAL A 142 4.45 6.06 -3.09
N VAL A 143 5.62 5.56 -2.68
CA VAL A 143 6.16 5.78 -1.32
C VAL A 143 7.15 6.93 -1.23
N ALA A 144 7.63 7.47 -2.36
CA ALA A 144 8.54 8.62 -2.36
C ALA A 144 8.46 9.43 -3.66
N GLY A 145 8.94 10.68 -3.60
CA GLY A 145 9.04 11.58 -4.74
C GLY A 145 7.79 12.43 -4.98
N GLU A 146 7.68 13.03 -6.16
CA GLU A 146 6.63 14.01 -6.50
C GLU A 146 5.21 13.43 -6.50
N LEU A 147 5.08 12.11 -6.62
CA LEU A 147 3.79 11.41 -6.65
C LEU A 147 3.48 10.67 -5.36
N VAL A 148 4.25 10.88 -4.29
CA VAL A 148 4.06 10.19 -3.01
C VAL A 148 2.61 10.27 -2.53
N GLY A 149 2.09 9.14 -2.04
CA GLY A 149 0.71 9.01 -1.57
C GLY A 149 -0.30 8.68 -2.68
N ARG A 150 0.10 8.71 -3.96
CA ARG A 150 -0.77 8.31 -5.07
C ARG A 150 -0.94 6.79 -5.10
N GLU A 151 -2.19 6.34 -5.01
CA GLU A 151 -2.57 4.95 -5.23
C GLU A 151 -2.71 4.67 -6.74
N ILE A 152 -2.23 3.50 -7.17
CA ILE A 152 -2.23 3.02 -8.55
C ILE A 152 -2.95 1.68 -8.54
N LEU A 153 -4.08 1.63 -9.27
CA LEU A 153 -4.88 0.42 -9.43
C LEU A 153 -4.55 -0.24 -10.76
N GLN A 154 -4.19 -1.52 -10.74
CA GLN A 154 -3.82 -2.24 -11.94
C GLN A 154 -4.23 -3.71 -11.90
N ALA A 155 -5.02 -4.14 -12.89
CA ALA A 155 -5.39 -5.52 -13.08
C ALA A 155 -4.25 -6.29 -13.81
N LEU A 156 -3.72 -7.32 -13.18
CA LEU A 156 -2.60 -8.14 -13.67
C LEU A 156 -3.02 -9.61 -13.86
N PRO A 157 -2.46 -10.35 -14.82
CA PRO A 157 -2.66 -11.79 -14.89
C PRO A 157 -2.18 -12.49 -13.60
N SER A 158 -3.01 -13.36 -13.03
CA SER A 158 -2.68 -14.19 -11.85
C SER A 158 -1.32 -14.90 -11.98
N ARG A 159 -1.11 -15.56 -13.12
CA ARG A 159 0.12 -16.29 -13.43
C ARG A 159 1.33 -15.37 -13.35
N PHE A 160 1.31 -14.24 -14.06
CA PHE A 160 2.38 -13.24 -14.06
C PHE A 160 2.71 -12.77 -12.64
N VAL A 161 1.71 -12.48 -11.82
CA VAL A 161 1.90 -12.05 -10.43
C VAL A 161 2.61 -13.11 -9.60
N THR A 162 2.15 -14.36 -9.68
CA THR A 162 2.70 -15.47 -8.87
C THR A 162 4.02 -16.04 -9.37
N THR A 163 4.43 -15.71 -10.58
CA THR A 163 5.68 -16.21 -11.17
C THR A 163 6.67 -15.06 -11.39
N THR A 164 6.53 -14.32 -12.48
CA THR A 164 7.48 -13.30 -12.93
C THR A 164 7.63 -12.18 -11.92
N PHE A 165 6.50 -11.64 -11.43
CA PHE A 165 6.51 -10.53 -10.49
C PHE A 165 7.03 -10.97 -9.12
N ALA A 166 6.50 -12.08 -8.57
CA ALA A 166 6.98 -12.68 -7.33
C ALA A 166 8.49 -12.94 -7.32
N HIS A 167 9.02 -13.53 -8.40
CA HIS A 167 10.46 -13.83 -8.51
C HIS A 167 11.29 -12.54 -8.46
N ALA A 168 10.88 -11.51 -9.20
CA ALA A 168 11.56 -10.22 -9.14
C ALA A 168 11.50 -9.60 -7.73
N LEU A 169 10.39 -9.77 -7.00
CA LEU A 169 10.26 -9.29 -5.63
C LEU A 169 11.15 -10.04 -4.62
N GLY A 170 11.79 -11.14 -5.03
CA GLY A 170 12.72 -11.92 -4.21
C GLY A 170 12.18 -13.26 -3.73
N TRP A 171 11.06 -13.76 -4.29
CA TRP A 171 10.57 -15.11 -4.02
C TRP A 171 11.40 -16.14 -4.81
N PRO A 172 11.61 -17.35 -4.25
CA PRO A 172 12.31 -18.41 -4.95
C PRO A 172 11.53 -18.86 -6.19
N ARG A 173 12.24 -19.22 -7.27
CA ARG A 173 11.66 -19.61 -8.57
C ARG A 173 10.63 -20.73 -8.47
N PHE A 174 10.82 -21.66 -7.54
CA PHE A 174 9.94 -22.82 -7.34
C PHE A 174 8.91 -22.63 -6.22
N GLY A 175 9.03 -21.59 -5.40
CA GLY A 175 8.09 -21.30 -4.31
C GLY A 175 7.04 -20.29 -4.75
N ARG A 176 5.89 -20.77 -5.25
CA ARG A 176 4.80 -19.91 -5.70
C ARG A 176 4.06 -19.29 -4.51
N PRO A 177 4.13 -17.96 -4.33
CA PRO A 177 3.43 -17.31 -3.24
C PRO A 177 1.91 -17.40 -3.42
N ARG A 178 1.20 -17.32 -2.29
CA ARG A 178 -0.19 -16.83 -2.31
C ARG A 178 -0.16 -15.36 -2.71
N HIS A 179 -1.07 -14.89 -3.57
CA HIS A 179 -1.06 -13.51 -4.05
C HIS A 179 -0.97 -12.48 -2.93
N ASN A 180 -1.73 -12.68 -1.85
CA ASN A 180 -1.76 -11.77 -0.70
C ASN A 180 -0.45 -11.77 0.12
N SER A 181 0.43 -12.75 -0.04
CA SER A 181 1.77 -12.73 0.58
C SER A 181 2.72 -11.71 -0.05
N LEU A 182 2.35 -11.11 -1.19
CA LEU A 182 3.09 -10.01 -1.82
C LEU A 182 2.67 -8.64 -1.29
N VAL A 183 1.59 -8.55 -0.52
CA VAL A 183 1.17 -7.30 0.13
C VAL A 183 2.28 -6.81 1.06
N ARG A 184 2.46 -5.48 1.17
CA ARG A 184 3.55 -4.77 1.85
C ARG A 184 4.93 -4.92 1.22
N THR A 185 5.08 -5.63 0.09
CA THR A 185 6.38 -5.68 -0.58
C THR A 185 6.70 -4.37 -1.30
N TRP A 186 8.00 -4.09 -1.40
CA TRP A 186 8.54 -2.93 -2.10
C TRP A 186 9.11 -3.29 -3.46
N PHE A 187 8.96 -2.38 -4.40
CA PHE A 187 9.56 -2.42 -5.72
C PHE A 187 9.66 -1.01 -6.31
N CYS A 188 10.33 -0.86 -7.45
CA CYS A 188 10.29 0.33 -8.28
C CYS A 188 9.43 0.07 -9.51
N GLY A 189 8.61 1.03 -9.92
CA GLY A 189 7.80 0.95 -11.13
C GLY A 189 8.00 2.15 -12.04
N LEU A 190 8.04 1.91 -13.35
CA LEU A 190 7.97 2.95 -14.36
C LEU A 190 6.51 3.35 -14.51
N LEU A 191 6.19 4.54 -14.02
CA LEU A 191 4.85 5.10 -14.10
C LEU A 191 4.67 5.82 -15.43
N MET A 192 3.57 5.51 -16.11
CA MET A 192 3.18 6.18 -17.35
C MET A 192 1.70 6.57 -17.30
N GLN A 193 1.36 7.65 -18.00
CA GLN A 193 -0.04 8.02 -18.22
C GLN A 193 -0.62 7.17 -19.34
N HIS A 194 -1.71 6.46 -19.06
CA HIS A 194 -2.56 5.83 -20.06
C HIS A 194 -3.82 6.68 -20.23
N GLU A 195 -4.31 6.85 -21.47
CA GLU A 195 -5.44 7.73 -21.78
C GLU A 195 -6.72 7.36 -21.02
N ARG A 196 -7.14 6.09 -21.13
CA ARG A 196 -8.39 5.61 -20.51
C ARG A 196 -8.26 5.09 -19.07
N ARG A 197 -7.05 4.72 -18.64
CA ARG A 197 -6.84 3.97 -17.39
C ARG A 197 -6.13 4.79 -16.32
N GLY A 198 -5.82 6.06 -16.59
CA GLY A 198 -5.04 6.88 -15.70
C GLY A 198 -3.56 6.44 -15.66
N THR A 199 -2.91 6.68 -14.53
CA THR A 199 -1.53 6.26 -14.31
C THR A 199 -1.43 4.73 -14.18
N GLN A 200 -0.47 4.12 -14.86
CA GLN A 200 -0.19 2.69 -14.81
C GLN A 200 1.29 2.41 -14.55
N ILE A 201 1.58 1.21 -14.06
CA ILE A 201 2.93 0.65 -13.93
C ILE A 201 3.24 -0.13 -15.21
N ALA A 202 4.10 0.46 -16.05
CA ALA A 202 4.51 -0.10 -17.35
C ALA A 202 5.59 -1.18 -17.19
N GLU A 203 6.61 -0.86 -16.38
CA GLU A 203 7.72 -1.74 -16.02
C GLU A 203 7.86 -1.78 -14.51
N PHE A 204 8.46 -2.84 -13.99
CA PHE A 204 8.81 -2.95 -12.58
C PHE A 204 10.22 -3.53 -12.44
N ARG A 205 10.90 -3.14 -11.37
CA ARG A 205 12.21 -3.64 -10.96
C ARG A 205 12.24 -3.72 -9.45
N CYS A 206 12.98 -4.68 -8.90
CA CYS A 206 13.19 -4.77 -7.45
C CYS A 206 14.68 -4.72 -7.16
N LEU A 207 15.08 -3.69 -6.43
CA LEU A 207 16.47 -3.43 -6.06
C LEU A 207 16.94 -4.41 -4.99
N PRO A 208 18.25 -4.69 -4.86
CA PRO A 208 18.74 -5.67 -3.88
C PRO A 208 18.30 -5.42 -2.43
N HIS A 209 18.25 -4.16 -1.98
CA HIS A 209 17.78 -3.82 -0.64
C HIS A 209 16.26 -4.01 -0.47
N GLN A 210 15.47 -3.78 -1.53
CA GLN A 210 14.02 -4.05 -1.55
C GLN A 210 13.77 -5.56 -1.47
N GLN A 211 14.50 -6.36 -2.26
CA GLN A 211 14.42 -7.81 -2.18
C GLN A 211 14.82 -8.34 -0.80
N LYS A 212 15.86 -7.76 -0.17
CA LYS A 212 16.26 -8.11 1.20
C LYS A 212 15.11 -7.86 2.19
N TYR A 213 14.45 -6.70 2.09
CA TYR A 213 13.26 -6.38 2.89
C TYR A 213 12.12 -7.38 2.61
N ASN A 214 11.78 -7.61 1.35
CA ASN A 214 10.69 -8.51 0.95
C ASN A 214 10.92 -9.95 1.43
N ARG A 215 12.16 -10.46 1.34
CA ARG A 215 12.52 -11.78 1.88
C ARG A 215 12.40 -11.84 3.41
N LYS A 216 12.79 -10.77 4.12
CA LYS A 216 12.59 -10.67 5.57
C LYS A 216 11.10 -10.72 5.93
N LEU A 217 10.27 -9.95 5.22
CA LEU A 217 8.81 -9.94 5.42
C LEU A 217 8.20 -11.33 5.16
N LYS A 218 8.62 -12.02 4.09
CA LYS A 218 8.22 -13.41 3.81
C LYS A 218 8.54 -14.32 4.99
N LYS A 219 9.81 -14.32 5.44
CA LYS A 219 10.26 -15.17 6.56
C LYS A 219 9.42 -14.90 7.83
N GLN A 220 9.20 -13.63 8.15
CA GLN A 220 8.37 -13.25 9.30
C GLN A 220 6.93 -13.78 9.21
N ARG A 221 6.35 -13.85 8.01
CA ARG A 221 4.98 -14.39 7.82
C ARG A 221 4.89 -15.90 7.95
N GLU A 222 6.01 -16.60 7.83
CA GLU A 222 6.13 -18.06 7.98
C GLU A 222 6.38 -18.46 9.45
N GLU A 223 6.87 -17.54 10.28
CA GLU A 223 7.01 -17.73 11.72
C GLU A 223 5.64 -17.80 12.45
N PRO A 224 5.58 -18.42 13.65
CA PRO A 224 4.37 -18.47 14.47
C PRO A 224 3.72 -17.09 14.67
N CYS A 225 2.39 -17.06 14.77
CA CYS A 225 1.66 -15.80 14.85
C CYS A 225 2.04 -15.02 16.12
N LEU A 226 2.33 -13.71 15.96
CA LEU A 226 2.63 -12.80 17.07
C LEU A 226 1.49 -12.67 18.09
N MET A 227 0.26 -12.94 17.66
CA MET A 227 -0.95 -12.87 18.49
C MET A 227 -1.40 -14.25 18.98
N GLY A 228 -0.60 -15.30 18.78
CA GLY A 228 -0.93 -16.67 19.21
C GLY A 228 -1.97 -17.40 18.36
N TYR A 229 -2.42 -16.84 17.23
CA TYR A 229 -3.35 -17.53 16.33
C TYR A 229 -2.69 -18.73 15.64
N ARG A 230 -3.47 -19.82 15.47
CA ARG A 230 -3.04 -21.02 14.73
C ARG A 230 -3.03 -20.82 13.22
N GLN A 231 -3.86 -19.92 12.70
CA GLN A 231 -3.92 -19.65 11.26
C GLN A 231 -2.69 -18.91 10.72
N GLN A 232 -2.34 -19.20 9.47
CA GLN A 232 -1.30 -18.47 8.72
C GLN A 232 -1.71 -17.01 8.47
N CYS A 233 -0.71 -16.12 8.35
CA CYS A 233 -0.94 -14.68 8.08
C CYS A 233 -1.79 -14.41 6.83
N ALA A 234 -1.75 -15.31 5.84
CA ALA A 234 -2.53 -15.21 4.60
C ALA A 234 -4.05 -15.44 4.78
N THR A 235 -4.49 -15.97 5.91
CA THR A 235 -5.91 -16.18 6.24
C THR A 235 -6.29 -15.49 7.55
N CYS A 236 -5.37 -14.72 8.13
CA CYS A 236 -5.60 -13.99 9.37
C CYS A 236 -6.56 -12.83 9.11
N PRO A 237 -7.59 -12.63 9.95
CA PRO A 237 -8.49 -11.49 9.80
C PRO A 237 -7.85 -10.18 10.22
N ILE A 238 -6.69 -10.18 10.88
CA ILE A 238 -6.00 -8.98 11.35
C ILE A 238 -5.18 -8.37 10.21
N GLY A 239 -5.46 -7.09 9.90
CA GLY A 239 -4.78 -6.34 8.85
C GLY A 239 -3.42 -5.79 9.29
N TYR A 240 -2.63 -5.29 8.33
CA TYR A 240 -1.30 -4.78 8.61
C TYR A 240 -1.26 -3.43 9.33
N SER A 241 -2.41 -2.76 9.44
CA SER A 241 -2.62 -1.64 10.36
C SER A 241 -2.43 -2.04 11.82
N ARG A 242 -2.72 -3.30 12.18
CA ARG A 242 -2.59 -3.81 13.56
C ARG A 242 -1.55 -4.91 13.74
N CYS A 243 -1.09 -5.53 12.66
CA CYS A 243 -0.07 -6.58 12.71
C CYS A 243 0.94 -6.42 11.59
N VAL A 244 2.23 -6.23 11.89
CA VAL A 244 3.28 -6.04 10.87
C VAL A 244 3.40 -7.19 9.84
N ARG A 245 2.83 -8.36 10.14
CA ARG A 245 2.81 -9.55 9.27
C ARG A 245 1.52 -9.69 8.45
N GLY A 246 0.52 -8.82 8.68
CA GLY A 246 -0.79 -8.84 8.01
C GLY A 246 -0.67 -8.80 6.48
N THR A 247 -1.64 -9.41 5.79
CA THR A 247 -1.63 -9.58 4.32
C THR A 247 -2.72 -8.78 3.60
N HIS A 248 -3.38 -7.89 4.33
CA HIS A 248 -4.40 -6.96 3.86
C HIS A 248 -4.39 -5.75 4.80
N ARG A 249 -4.95 -4.61 4.37
CA ARG A 249 -4.74 -3.31 5.03
C ARG A 249 -5.42 -3.21 6.39
N TYR A 250 -6.67 -3.63 6.46
CA TYR A 250 -7.53 -3.41 7.62
C TYR A 250 -8.09 -4.71 8.16
N THR A 251 -8.23 -4.78 9.48
CA THR A 251 -8.86 -5.92 10.14
C THR A 251 -10.28 -6.14 9.62
N TRP A 252 -10.57 -7.36 9.21
CA TRP A 252 -11.87 -7.73 8.67
C TRP A 252 -12.96 -7.63 9.73
N ILE A 253 -14.15 -7.24 9.28
CA ILE A 253 -15.34 -7.13 10.11
C ILE A 253 -16.03 -8.50 10.16
N VAL A 254 -16.45 -8.93 11.34
CA VAL A 254 -17.20 -10.16 11.54
C VAL A 254 -18.69 -9.85 11.60
N ARG A 255 -19.49 -10.47 10.74
CA ARG A 255 -20.96 -10.41 10.80
C ARG A 255 -21.60 -11.60 10.06
N ALA A 256 -22.91 -11.77 10.21
CA ALA A 256 -23.65 -12.81 9.51
C ALA A 256 -23.65 -12.57 7.99
N CYS A 257 -23.43 -13.63 7.22
CA CYS A 257 -23.46 -13.56 5.75
C CYS A 257 -24.79 -14.10 5.19
N PRO A 258 -25.57 -13.30 4.46
CA PRO A 258 -26.88 -13.71 3.95
C PRO A 258 -26.83 -14.78 2.85
N ARG A 259 -25.65 -15.05 2.27
CA ARG A 259 -25.49 -16.00 1.16
C ARG A 259 -25.03 -17.38 1.59
N CYS A 260 -24.16 -17.46 2.59
CA CYS A 260 -23.65 -18.73 3.09
C CYS A 260 -24.17 -19.08 4.48
N HIS A 261 -25.00 -18.21 5.07
CA HIS A 261 -25.62 -18.38 6.39
C HIS A 261 -24.61 -18.68 7.51
N VAL A 262 -23.38 -18.14 7.37
CA VAL A 262 -22.35 -18.22 8.42
C VAL A 262 -22.47 -16.98 9.29
N ASP A 263 -22.75 -17.16 10.58
CA ASP A 263 -22.99 -16.06 11.54
C ASP A 263 -21.75 -15.21 11.80
N ARG A 264 -20.57 -15.82 11.73
CA ARG A 264 -19.28 -15.15 11.94
C ARG A 264 -18.44 -15.11 10.67
N ALA A 265 -19.03 -14.60 9.59
CA ALA A 265 -18.34 -14.46 8.32
C ALA A 265 -17.52 -13.17 8.25
N MET A 266 -16.42 -13.21 7.49
CA MET A 266 -15.48 -12.10 7.36
C MET A 266 -15.84 -11.18 6.18
N PHE A 267 -15.84 -9.88 6.45
CA PHE A 267 -16.12 -8.82 5.49
C PHE A 267 -14.97 -7.83 5.43
N ASP A 268 -14.75 -7.31 4.23
CA ASP A 268 -13.72 -6.32 3.96
C ASP A 268 -14.24 -4.93 4.34
N PRO A 269 -13.60 -4.21 5.27
CA PRO A 269 -14.05 -2.87 5.67
C PRO A 269 -13.90 -1.82 4.57
N GLU A 270 -13.08 -2.06 3.54
CA GLU A 270 -12.96 -1.12 2.41
C GLU A 270 -14.11 -1.28 1.40
N ASP A 271 -14.88 -2.36 1.49
CA ASP A 271 -16.04 -2.59 0.65
C ASP A 271 -17.32 -2.30 1.46
N VAL A 272 -17.61 -1.01 1.62
CA VAL A 272 -18.78 -0.51 2.37
C VAL A 272 -20.11 -1.07 1.85
N ASN A 273 -20.15 -1.44 0.56
CA ASN A 273 -21.33 -1.99 -0.11
C ASN A 273 -21.32 -3.53 -0.15
N ALA A 274 -20.44 -4.18 0.62
CA ALA A 274 -20.29 -5.63 0.59
C ALA A 274 -21.56 -6.34 1.08
N ARG A 275 -22.41 -6.83 0.18
CA ARG A 275 -23.56 -7.67 0.59
C ARG A 275 -23.15 -9.07 1.07
N TYR A 276 -22.02 -9.58 0.58
CA TYR A 276 -21.57 -10.95 0.84
C TYR A 276 -20.16 -10.98 1.43
N CYS A 277 -19.87 -12.01 2.23
CA CYS A 277 -18.57 -12.20 2.84
C CYS A 277 -17.47 -12.42 1.78
N ILE A 278 -16.21 -12.21 2.17
CA ILE A 278 -15.04 -12.34 1.30
C ILE A 278 -15.02 -13.73 0.63
N ALA A 279 -15.27 -14.79 1.40
CA ALA A 279 -15.29 -16.17 0.88
C ALA A 279 -16.34 -16.37 -0.24
N CYS A 280 -17.52 -15.76 -0.10
CA CYS A 280 -18.57 -15.82 -1.11
C CYS A 280 -18.21 -15.02 -2.37
N LYS A 281 -17.64 -13.82 -2.22
CA LYS A 281 -17.24 -12.96 -3.34
C LYS A 281 -16.19 -13.63 -4.22
N VAL A 282 -15.22 -14.30 -3.61
CA VAL A 282 -14.09 -14.87 -4.34
C VAL A 282 -14.30 -16.31 -4.80
N LYS A 283 -15.47 -16.94 -4.57
CA LYS A 283 -15.67 -18.39 -4.82
C LYS A 283 -15.30 -18.82 -6.25
N LYS A 284 -15.78 -18.10 -7.27
CA LYS A 284 -15.48 -18.39 -8.69
C LYS A 284 -14.00 -18.17 -9.02
N ALA A 285 -13.45 -17.03 -8.61
CA ALA A 285 -12.04 -16.70 -8.81
C ALA A 285 -11.12 -17.71 -8.12
N ARG A 286 -11.44 -18.11 -6.88
CA ARG A 286 -10.69 -19.10 -6.11
C ARG A 286 -10.69 -20.48 -6.78
N LYS A 287 -11.83 -20.91 -7.36
CA LYS A 287 -11.89 -22.16 -8.12
C LYS A 287 -10.95 -22.13 -9.33
N LEU A 288 -10.94 -21.03 -10.08
CA LEU A 288 -10.03 -20.85 -11.22
C LEU A 288 -8.57 -20.75 -10.79
N TRP A 289 -8.28 -20.04 -9.71
CA TRP A 289 -6.94 -19.95 -9.13
C TRP A 289 -6.38 -21.32 -8.75
N LEU A 290 -7.20 -22.17 -8.11
CA LEU A 290 -6.79 -23.53 -7.76
C LEU A 290 -6.51 -24.37 -9.02
N LYS A 291 -7.34 -24.24 -10.06
CA LYS A 291 -7.13 -24.89 -11.35
C LYS A 291 -5.84 -24.42 -12.03
N GLU A 292 -5.61 -23.11 -12.11
CA GLU A 292 -4.40 -22.53 -12.69
C GLU A 292 -3.14 -23.03 -11.96
N ARG A 293 -3.19 -23.14 -10.63
CA ARG A 293 -2.06 -23.66 -9.83
C ARG A 293 -1.77 -25.14 -10.07
N GLN A 294 -2.77 -25.96 -10.36
CA GLN A 294 -2.60 -27.38 -10.67
C GLN A 294 -2.09 -27.60 -12.10
N SER A 295 -2.43 -26.71 -13.03
CA SER A 295 -2.05 -26.80 -14.46
C SER A 295 -0.64 -26.29 -14.79
N MET A 296 0.13 -25.85 -13.79
CA MET A 296 1.44 -25.21 -13.95
C MET A 296 2.47 -25.97 -13.13
#